data_AF-A0A955M3D6-F1
#
_entry.id   AF-A0A955M3D6-F1
#
_cell.length_a   1.000
_cell.length_b   1.000
_cell.length_c   1.000
_cell.angle_alpha   90.00
_cell.angle_beta   90.00
_cell.angle_gamma   90.00
#
_symmetry.space_group_name_H-M   'P 1'
#
loop_
_entity.id
_entity.type
_entity.pdbx_description
1 polymer ?
#
loop_
_entity_poly.entity_id
_entity_poly.type
_entity_poly.pdbx_seq_one_letter_code
_entity_poly.pdbx_strand_id
1 'polypeptide(L)'
;MKTEIIQVNPDFPDLDVMSRCGKIIRQGGLIVFPTETVYGIAADFNNPKAMQRLRGVKKRADHKPFSILISQKFLLSNYSPTTDPKIYKIIDQFWPGPLTVIVPSKEEEKSIGLRMPDHEIALKIVEESRCTIAAPSANFEGDVPPVTCQQAMRKLDGLVDLAIDGGEASVGQGSTIVNLTGDELSILREGSISKGELEETANTKTILFVCTGNSCRSVMAEYLLKDMVKNRGDLEIVSAGTSVFLQAQASGDTISVLKEKGVDATRHYSQPLNPVLLKKSDLIFVMTRMHRQQILDRVPSVEKRVYLLREFANIPANWTGDVDIPDPMGKNHAAYKDCVNVIQEALYKVVELI
;
A
#
# COMPACT_ATOMS: atom_id res chain seq x y z
N MET A 1 -7.69 -36.54 -17.08
CA MET A 1 -9.02 -36.23 -16.53
C MET A 1 -9.40 -34.84 -17.00
N LYS A 2 -10.69 -34.51 -17.11
CA LYS A 2 -11.15 -33.17 -17.47
C LYS A 2 -11.03 -32.24 -16.26
N THR A 3 -10.64 -30.98 -16.45
CA THR A 3 -10.62 -29.97 -15.39
C THR A 3 -12.06 -29.62 -15.00
N GLU A 4 -12.33 -29.57 -13.70
CA GLU A 4 -13.60 -29.04 -13.19
C GLU A 4 -13.61 -27.51 -13.32
N ILE A 5 -14.73 -26.95 -13.79
CA ILE A 5 -14.92 -25.50 -13.92
C ILE A 5 -16.09 -25.09 -13.02
N ILE A 6 -15.86 -24.10 -12.15
CA ILE A 6 -16.89 -23.54 -11.27
C ILE A 6 -17.11 -22.09 -11.66
N GLN A 7 -18.35 -21.73 -11.98
CA GLN A 7 -18.74 -20.34 -12.18
C GLN A 7 -18.90 -19.65 -10.83
N VAL A 8 -18.31 -18.46 -10.70
CA VAL A 8 -18.33 -17.67 -9.47
C VAL A 8 -18.67 -16.23 -9.83
N ASN A 9 -19.56 -15.62 -9.05
CA ASN A 9 -19.83 -14.19 -9.19
C ASN A 9 -18.57 -13.40 -8.73
N PRO A 10 -17.97 -12.55 -9.60
CA PRO A 10 -16.76 -11.82 -9.25
C PRO A 10 -16.96 -10.81 -8.11
N ASP A 11 -18.17 -10.27 -7.95
CA ASP A 11 -18.50 -9.27 -6.90
C ASP A 11 -18.83 -9.92 -5.56
N PHE A 12 -19.31 -11.17 -5.59
CA PHE A 12 -19.76 -11.92 -4.41
C PHE A 12 -19.25 -13.37 -4.48
N PRO A 13 -17.94 -13.60 -4.29
CA PRO A 13 -17.36 -14.93 -4.39
C PRO A 13 -17.84 -15.84 -3.25
N ASP A 14 -18.33 -17.03 -3.60
CA ASP A 14 -18.72 -18.06 -2.63
C ASP A 14 -17.51 -18.52 -1.81
N LEU A 15 -17.57 -18.29 -0.49
CA LEU A 15 -16.47 -18.58 0.43
C LEU A 15 -16.16 -20.07 0.54
N ASP A 16 -17.14 -20.98 0.37
CA ASP A 16 -16.89 -22.42 0.38
C ASP A 16 -16.06 -22.84 -0.84
N VAL A 17 -16.33 -22.21 -1.99
CA VAL A 17 -15.54 -22.39 -3.21
C VAL A 17 -14.13 -21.83 -3.01
N MET A 18 -13.97 -20.64 -2.44
CA MET A 18 -12.65 -20.04 -2.16
C MET A 18 -11.85 -20.88 -1.17
N SER A 19 -12.49 -21.42 -0.13
CA SER A 19 -11.84 -22.30 0.86
C SER A 19 -11.40 -23.63 0.23
N ARG A 20 -12.23 -24.18 -0.66
CA ARG A 20 -11.88 -25.35 -1.47
C ARG A 20 -10.68 -25.07 -2.36
N CYS A 21 -10.63 -23.90 -3.02
CA CYS A 21 -9.47 -23.47 -3.79
C CYS A 21 -8.20 -23.46 -2.94
N GLY A 22 -8.24 -22.81 -1.77
CA GLY A 22 -7.12 -22.76 -0.85
C GLY A 22 -6.64 -24.14 -0.41
N LYS A 23 -7.56 -25.08 -0.15
CA LYS A 23 -7.23 -26.46 0.20
C LYS A 23 -6.49 -27.20 -0.92
N ILE A 24 -6.99 -27.10 -2.15
CA ILE A 24 -6.35 -27.72 -3.33
C ILE A 24 -4.93 -27.19 -3.49
N ILE A 25 -4.74 -25.87 -3.39
CA ILE A 25 -3.42 -25.23 -3.54
C ILE A 25 -2.44 -25.74 -2.47
N ARG A 26 -2.86 -25.76 -1.19
CA ARG A 26 -2.02 -26.30 -0.09
C ARG A 26 -1.65 -27.78 -0.28
N GLN A 27 -2.52 -28.55 -0.93
CA GLN A 27 -2.26 -29.96 -1.25
C GLN A 27 -1.34 -30.15 -2.46
N GLY A 28 -0.83 -29.06 -3.04
CA GLY A 28 0.06 -29.06 -4.20
C GLY A 28 -0.67 -29.08 -5.54
N GLY A 29 -1.97 -28.77 -5.52
CA GLY A 29 -2.77 -28.58 -6.72
C GLY A 29 -2.54 -27.24 -7.40
N LEU A 30 -3.02 -27.13 -8.63
CA LEU A 30 -2.99 -25.95 -9.48
C LEU A 30 -4.42 -25.48 -9.76
N ILE A 31 -4.65 -24.18 -9.63
CA ILE A 31 -5.96 -23.57 -9.89
C ILE A 31 -5.83 -22.46 -10.91
N VAL A 32 -6.71 -22.46 -11.91
CA VAL A 32 -6.89 -21.31 -12.80
C VAL A 32 -7.94 -20.38 -12.21
N PHE A 33 -7.68 -19.07 -12.19
CA PHE A 33 -8.56 -18.08 -11.57
C PHE A 33 -8.47 -16.73 -12.28
N PRO A 34 -9.53 -15.89 -12.21
CA PRO A 34 -9.54 -14.57 -12.82
C PRO A 34 -8.73 -13.54 -12.01
N THR A 35 -8.22 -12.51 -12.69
CA THR A 35 -7.76 -11.24 -12.11
C THR A 35 -8.30 -10.10 -12.98
N GLU A 36 -8.15 -8.84 -12.57
CA GLU A 36 -8.48 -7.67 -13.40
C GLU A 36 -7.64 -7.63 -14.68
N THR A 37 -6.42 -8.18 -14.65
CA THR A 37 -5.50 -8.18 -15.81
C THR A 37 -5.83 -9.27 -16.82
N VAL A 38 -5.59 -10.52 -16.43
CA VAL A 38 -5.66 -11.74 -17.24
C VAL A 38 -5.88 -12.91 -16.27
N TYR A 39 -6.31 -14.05 -16.74
CA TYR A 39 -6.41 -15.24 -15.91
C TYR A 39 -5.03 -15.72 -15.46
N GLY A 40 -4.93 -16.13 -14.20
CA GLY A 40 -3.72 -16.65 -13.56
C GLY A 40 -3.81 -18.14 -13.24
N ILE A 41 -2.67 -18.76 -12.95
CA ILE A 41 -2.58 -20.12 -12.41
C ILE A 41 -1.88 -20.09 -11.05
N ALA A 42 -2.59 -20.46 -9.98
CA ALA A 42 -2.09 -20.44 -8.62
C ALA A 42 -1.43 -21.77 -8.26
N ALA A 43 -0.29 -21.68 -7.56
CA ALA A 43 0.37 -22.80 -6.90
C ALA A 43 0.96 -22.34 -5.57
N ASP A 44 1.11 -23.27 -4.62
CA ASP A 44 1.86 -23.02 -3.39
C ASP A 44 3.36 -22.93 -3.73
N PHE A 45 3.92 -21.73 -3.58
CA PHE A 45 5.31 -21.42 -3.87
C PHE A 45 6.29 -22.24 -3.01
N ASN A 46 5.88 -22.59 -1.79
CA ASN A 46 6.73 -23.33 -0.85
C ASN A 46 6.60 -24.85 -1.02
N ASN A 47 5.73 -25.32 -1.92
CA ASN A 47 5.56 -26.74 -2.22
C ASN A 47 6.34 -27.12 -3.49
N PRO A 48 7.46 -27.85 -3.39
CA PRO A 48 8.31 -28.16 -4.54
C PRO A 48 7.57 -28.96 -5.62
N LYS A 49 6.65 -29.84 -5.25
CA LYS A 49 5.85 -30.64 -6.20
C LYS A 49 4.88 -29.74 -6.96
N ALA A 50 4.23 -28.80 -6.28
CA ALA A 50 3.34 -27.83 -6.91
C ALA A 50 4.11 -26.95 -7.90
N MET A 51 5.28 -26.46 -7.51
CA MET A 51 6.13 -25.63 -8.35
C MET A 51 6.69 -26.37 -9.56
N GLN A 52 7.10 -27.63 -9.40
CA GLN A 52 7.51 -28.49 -10.51
C GLN A 52 6.36 -28.68 -11.50
N ARG A 53 5.15 -28.97 -11.00
CA ARG A 53 3.95 -29.13 -11.83
C ARG A 53 3.59 -27.83 -12.55
N LEU A 54 3.62 -26.69 -11.85
CA LEU A 54 3.38 -25.36 -12.42
C LEU A 54 4.36 -25.06 -13.57
N ARG A 55 5.66 -25.32 -13.39
CA ARG A 55 6.67 -25.16 -14.46
C ARG A 55 6.38 -26.06 -15.66
N GLY A 56 6.05 -27.34 -15.41
CA GLY A 56 5.71 -28.30 -16.44
C GLY A 56 4.48 -27.88 -17.25
N VAL A 57 3.40 -27.48 -16.58
CA VAL A 57 2.18 -26.99 -17.22
C VAL A 57 2.47 -25.74 -18.05
N LYS A 58 3.27 -24.80 -17.54
CA LYS A 58 3.59 -23.58 -18.28
C LYS A 58 4.64 -23.74 -19.36
N LYS A 59 5.34 -24.88 -19.41
CA LYS A 59 6.57 -25.07 -20.20
C LYS A 59 7.59 -23.94 -19.95
N ARG A 60 7.69 -23.51 -18.69
CA ARG A 60 8.50 -22.35 -18.31
C ARG A 60 9.92 -22.78 -17.98
N ALA A 61 10.92 -22.02 -18.44
CA ALA A 61 12.31 -22.27 -18.07
C ALA A 61 12.54 -22.22 -16.54
N ASP A 62 13.42 -23.10 -16.04
CA ASP A 62 13.66 -23.26 -14.58
C ASP A 62 14.22 -22.01 -13.90
N HIS A 63 15.04 -21.24 -14.61
CA HIS A 63 15.67 -20.02 -14.08
C HIS A 63 14.72 -18.84 -13.99
N LYS A 64 13.56 -18.86 -14.67
CA LYS A 64 12.65 -17.71 -14.65
C LYS A 64 11.85 -17.69 -13.34
N PRO A 65 11.88 -16.58 -12.59
CA PRO A 65 11.14 -16.46 -11.34
C PRO A 65 9.63 -16.38 -11.60
N PHE A 66 8.85 -16.65 -10.55
CA PHE A 66 7.42 -16.40 -10.48
C PHE A 66 7.17 -15.21 -9.56
N SER A 67 6.16 -14.41 -9.88
CA SER A 67 5.63 -13.40 -8.96
C SER A 67 4.69 -14.03 -7.95
N ILE A 68 4.71 -13.49 -6.74
CA ILE A 68 3.85 -13.86 -5.64
C ILE A 68 2.64 -12.91 -5.58
N LEU A 69 1.47 -13.45 -5.27
CA LEU A 69 0.31 -12.63 -4.92
C LEU A 69 0.19 -12.43 -3.41
N ILE A 70 -0.19 -11.22 -3.04
CA ILE A 70 -0.54 -10.85 -1.66
C ILE A 70 -1.96 -10.27 -1.65
N SER A 71 -2.65 -10.42 -0.52
CA SER A 71 -4.01 -9.90 -0.35
C SER A 71 -4.06 -8.52 0.29
N GLN A 72 -2.98 -8.07 0.93
CA GLN A 72 -2.93 -6.81 1.69
C GLN A 72 -1.55 -6.17 1.56
N LYS A 73 -1.49 -4.85 1.33
CA LYS A 73 -0.25 -4.08 1.08
C LYS A 73 0.83 -4.32 2.14
N PHE A 74 0.45 -4.38 3.42
CA PHE A 74 1.42 -4.53 4.51
C PHE A 74 2.11 -5.90 4.51
N LEU A 75 1.56 -6.93 3.83
CA LEU A 75 2.21 -8.24 3.73
C LEU A 75 3.51 -8.19 2.93
N LEU A 76 3.81 -7.09 2.22
CA LEU A 76 5.11 -6.88 1.58
C LEU A 76 6.28 -7.05 2.55
N SER A 77 6.14 -6.64 3.82
CA SER A 77 7.19 -6.81 4.83
C SER A 77 7.45 -8.26 5.24
N ASN A 78 6.59 -9.20 4.85
CA ASN A 78 6.87 -10.63 5.02
C ASN A 78 7.95 -11.09 4.06
N TYR A 79 8.06 -10.45 2.89
CA TYR A 79 8.91 -10.87 1.77
C TYR A 79 10.12 -9.97 1.53
N SER A 80 10.04 -8.69 1.91
CA SER A 80 11.10 -7.72 1.68
C SER A 80 11.48 -6.98 2.97
N PRO A 81 12.79 -6.75 3.22
CA PRO A 81 13.25 -5.91 4.31
C PRO A 81 13.15 -4.41 3.99
N THR A 82 12.74 -4.02 2.78
CA THR A 82 12.78 -2.63 2.32
C THR A 82 11.89 -1.68 3.14
N THR A 83 12.41 -0.48 3.35
CA THR A 83 11.77 0.63 4.06
C THR A 83 11.78 1.91 3.22
N ASP A 84 12.16 1.80 1.95
CA ASP A 84 12.26 2.89 0.98
C ASP A 84 10.86 3.50 0.71
N PRO A 85 10.62 4.78 1.06
CA PRO A 85 9.34 5.43 0.82
C PRO A 85 8.89 5.38 -0.63
N LYS A 86 9.81 5.41 -1.61
CA LYS A 86 9.48 5.30 -3.05
C LYS A 86 8.65 4.06 -3.36
N ILE A 87 9.04 2.90 -2.82
CA ILE A 87 8.34 1.64 -3.01
C ILE A 87 6.94 1.71 -2.39
N TYR A 88 6.84 2.26 -1.18
CA TYR A 88 5.56 2.36 -0.48
C TYR A 88 4.61 3.37 -1.12
N LYS A 89 5.10 4.44 -1.76
CA LYS A 89 4.27 5.37 -2.57
C LYS A 89 3.69 4.66 -3.78
N ILE A 90 4.54 3.97 -4.54
CA ILE A 90 4.14 3.23 -5.75
C ILE A 90 3.08 2.18 -5.40
N ILE A 91 3.31 1.33 -4.39
CA ILE A 91 2.31 0.31 -4.04
C ILE A 91 1.05 0.93 -3.42
N ASP A 92 1.16 2.07 -2.72
CA ASP A 92 -0.03 2.68 -2.15
C ASP A 92 -0.95 3.23 -3.24
N GLN A 93 -0.37 3.77 -4.32
CA GLN A 93 -1.11 4.31 -5.45
C GLN A 93 -1.67 3.22 -6.38
N PHE A 94 -0.88 2.19 -6.69
CA PHE A 94 -1.21 1.24 -7.76
C PHE A 94 -1.63 -0.16 -7.27
N TRP A 95 -1.62 -0.41 -5.96
CA TRP A 95 -2.24 -1.60 -5.38
C TRP A 95 -3.52 -1.27 -4.60
N PRO A 96 -4.50 -2.19 -4.58
CA PRO A 96 -4.63 -3.35 -5.48
C PRO A 96 -4.71 -2.89 -6.95
N GLY A 97 -4.13 -3.68 -7.87
CA GLY A 97 -4.14 -3.31 -9.28
C GLY A 97 -3.09 -3.97 -10.17
N PRO A 98 -2.99 -3.50 -11.42
CA PRO A 98 -2.21 -4.11 -12.49
C PRO A 98 -0.71 -3.79 -12.40
N LEU A 99 -0.15 -3.74 -11.18
CA LEU A 99 1.27 -3.52 -10.93
C LEU A 99 1.92 -4.74 -10.28
N THR A 100 3.04 -5.18 -10.82
CA THR A 100 3.96 -6.11 -10.17
C THR A 100 5.25 -5.38 -9.84
N VAL A 101 5.63 -5.36 -8.57
CA VAL A 101 6.90 -4.76 -8.12
C VAL A 101 7.92 -5.86 -7.85
N ILE A 102 9.14 -5.66 -8.31
CA ILE A 102 10.29 -6.48 -7.93
C ILE A 102 11.08 -5.70 -6.89
N VAL A 103 11.22 -6.29 -5.71
CA VAL A 103 11.85 -5.66 -4.53
C VAL A 103 12.91 -6.59 -3.96
N PRO A 104 13.85 -6.07 -3.13
CA PRO A 104 14.82 -6.92 -2.44
C PRO A 104 14.08 -7.99 -1.62
N SER A 105 14.56 -9.22 -1.70
CA SER A 105 14.06 -10.33 -0.87
C SER A 105 14.64 -10.24 0.54
N LYS A 106 14.03 -10.94 1.49
CA LYS A 106 14.66 -11.23 2.79
C LYS A 106 15.83 -12.20 2.68
N GLU A 107 15.88 -13.00 1.62
CA GLU A 107 17.07 -13.77 1.28
C GLU A 107 18.12 -12.84 0.70
N GLU A 108 19.34 -12.91 1.24
CA GLU A 108 20.47 -12.07 0.81
C GLU A 108 20.69 -12.14 -0.70
N GLU A 109 20.97 -10.99 -1.31
CA GLU A 109 21.27 -10.82 -2.75
C GLU A 109 20.19 -11.33 -3.72
N LYS A 110 18.97 -11.59 -3.24
CA LYS A 110 17.84 -12.00 -4.09
C LYS A 110 16.80 -10.90 -4.21
N SER A 111 15.96 -11.02 -5.23
CA SER A 111 14.77 -10.19 -5.43
C SER A 111 13.52 -11.05 -5.52
N ILE A 112 12.38 -10.44 -5.25
CA ILE A 112 11.07 -11.11 -5.32
C ILE A 112 10.06 -10.20 -6.01
N GLY A 113 9.30 -10.78 -6.94
CA GLY A 113 8.18 -10.12 -7.59
C GLY A 113 6.91 -10.28 -6.76
N LEU A 114 6.23 -9.19 -6.44
CA LEU A 114 4.99 -9.16 -5.66
C LEU A 114 3.91 -8.41 -6.43
N ARG A 115 2.65 -8.81 -6.26
CA ARG A 115 1.48 -8.07 -6.75
C ARG A 115 0.30 -8.28 -5.81
N MET A 116 -0.48 -7.22 -5.61
CA MET A 116 -1.81 -7.31 -5.01
C MET A 116 -2.84 -7.10 -6.13
N PRO A 117 -3.58 -8.14 -6.55
CA PRO A 117 -4.55 -8.04 -7.64
C PRO A 117 -5.78 -7.23 -7.20
N ASP A 118 -6.38 -6.50 -8.14
CA ASP A 118 -7.67 -5.80 -7.92
C ASP A 118 -8.84 -6.68 -8.37
N HIS A 119 -9.00 -7.82 -7.69
CA HIS A 119 -10.06 -8.75 -8.01
C HIS A 119 -10.45 -9.58 -6.78
N GLU A 120 -11.71 -9.53 -6.37
CA GLU A 120 -12.20 -10.17 -5.13
C GLU A 120 -11.97 -11.68 -5.10
N ILE A 121 -12.30 -12.42 -6.17
CA ILE A 121 -11.97 -13.86 -6.29
C ILE A 121 -10.47 -14.11 -6.04
N ALA A 122 -9.58 -13.34 -6.69
CA ALA A 122 -8.13 -13.51 -6.54
C ALA A 122 -7.67 -13.23 -5.10
N LEU A 123 -8.13 -12.13 -4.50
CA LEU A 123 -7.83 -11.78 -3.12
C LEU A 123 -8.29 -12.87 -2.15
N LYS A 124 -9.53 -13.35 -2.30
CA LYS A 124 -10.10 -14.42 -1.46
C LYS A 124 -9.38 -15.75 -1.63
N ILE A 125 -8.96 -16.12 -2.83
CA ILE A 125 -8.12 -17.31 -3.04
C ILE A 125 -6.80 -17.16 -2.28
N VAL A 126 -6.13 -16.00 -2.35
CA VAL A 126 -4.87 -15.76 -1.64
C VAL A 126 -5.06 -15.83 -0.11
N GLU A 127 -6.13 -15.24 0.41
CA GLU A 127 -6.48 -15.28 1.84
C GLU A 127 -6.79 -16.70 2.32
N GLU A 128 -7.69 -17.39 1.62
CA GLU A 128 -8.14 -18.75 1.98
C GLU A 128 -7.05 -19.81 1.77
N SER A 129 -6.07 -19.54 0.91
CA SER A 129 -4.94 -20.44 0.67
C SER A 129 -4.00 -20.56 1.86
N ARG A 130 -3.85 -19.52 2.68
CA ARG A 130 -2.97 -19.54 3.87
C ARG A 130 -1.56 -20.06 3.58
N CYS A 131 -1.04 -19.80 2.38
CA CYS A 131 0.30 -20.12 1.93
C CYS A 131 0.79 -19.05 0.93
N THR A 132 2.06 -19.12 0.52
CA THR A 132 2.63 -18.18 -0.46
C THR A 132 2.18 -18.59 -1.87
N ILE A 133 1.47 -17.70 -2.58
CA ILE A 133 0.88 -18.01 -3.88
C ILE A 133 1.75 -17.51 -5.02
N ALA A 134 2.36 -18.44 -5.77
CA ALA A 134 2.89 -18.14 -7.08
C ALA A 134 1.74 -18.06 -8.10
N ALA A 135 1.62 -16.95 -8.82
CA ALA A 135 0.57 -16.80 -9.83
C ALA A 135 1.04 -16.08 -11.10
N PRO A 136 1.67 -16.80 -12.03
CA PRO A 136 1.81 -16.32 -13.41
C PRO A 136 0.48 -16.38 -14.16
N SER A 137 0.44 -15.81 -15.38
CA SER A 137 -0.70 -15.94 -16.29
C SER A 137 -1.02 -17.39 -16.69
N ALA A 138 -2.28 -17.70 -16.96
CA ALA A 138 -2.79 -19.05 -17.24
C ALA A 138 -2.59 -19.48 -18.71
N ASN A 139 -1.36 -19.37 -19.21
CA ASN A 139 -0.97 -19.78 -20.55
C ASN A 139 0.40 -20.47 -20.55
N PHE A 140 0.72 -21.17 -21.64
CA PHE A 140 2.09 -21.61 -21.90
C PHE A 140 2.99 -20.41 -22.15
N GLU A 141 4.26 -20.52 -21.81
CA GLU A 141 5.23 -19.48 -22.07
C GLU A 141 5.27 -19.12 -23.57
N GLY A 142 5.20 -17.81 -23.87
CA GLY A 142 5.16 -17.27 -25.24
C GLY A 142 3.75 -17.08 -25.82
N ASP A 143 2.73 -17.75 -25.29
CA ASP A 143 1.35 -17.56 -25.74
C ASP A 143 0.75 -16.23 -25.25
N VAL A 144 -0.33 -15.78 -25.91
CA VAL A 144 -1.19 -14.70 -25.43
C VAL A 144 -1.86 -15.11 -24.12
N PRO A 145 -1.75 -14.33 -23.04
CA PRO A 145 -2.47 -14.59 -21.80
C PRO A 145 -4.00 -14.59 -21.99
N PRO A 146 -4.74 -15.55 -21.41
CA PRO A 146 -6.19 -15.62 -21.52
C PRO A 146 -6.87 -14.53 -20.69
N VAL A 147 -7.93 -13.96 -21.23
CA VAL A 147 -8.80 -12.99 -20.55
C VAL A 147 -10.12 -13.63 -20.09
N THR A 148 -10.39 -14.88 -20.46
CA THR A 148 -11.54 -15.67 -20.00
C THR A 148 -11.12 -17.08 -19.57
N CYS A 149 -11.95 -17.71 -18.73
CA CYS A 149 -11.72 -19.09 -18.30
C CYS A 149 -11.68 -20.05 -19.49
N GLN A 150 -12.56 -19.85 -20.46
CA GLN A 150 -12.65 -20.68 -21.67
C GLN A 150 -11.37 -20.60 -22.50
N GLN A 151 -10.78 -19.40 -22.65
CA GLN A 151 -9.51 -19.24 -23.34
C GLN A 151 -8.37 -19.98 -22.61
N ALA A 152 -8.32 -19.92 -21.27
CA ALA A 152 -7.32 -20.65 -20.48
C ALA A 152 -7.47 -22.17 -20.66
N MET A 153 -8.71 -22.67 -20.60
CA MET A 153 -9.00 -24.11 -20.69
C MET A 153 -8.70 -24.72 -22.07
N ARG A 154 -8.58 -23.93 -23.14
CA ARG A 154 -8.18 -24.45 -24.47
C ARG A 154 -6.88 -25.26 -24.44
N LYS A 155 -5.94 -24.87 -23.57
CA LYS A 155 -4.63 -25.53 -23.44
C LYS A 155 -4.38 -26.12 -22.05
N LEU A 156 -5.11 -25.67 -21.03
CA LEU A 156 -4.92 -26.10 -19.64
C LEU A 156 -5.93 -27.15 -19.14
N ASP A 157 -6.93 -27.52 -19.95
CA ASP A 157 -7.88 -28.58 -19.59
C ASP A 157 -7.16 -29.91 -19.33
N GLY A 158 -7.46 -30.51 -18.19
CA GLY A 158 -6.84 -31.72 -17.65
C GLY A 158 -5.42 -31.56 -17.11
N LEU A 159 -4.85 -30.35 -17.12
CA LEU A 159 -3.53 -30.06 -16.55
C LEU A 159 -3.59 -29.41 -15.16
N VAL A 160 -4.75 -28.82 -14.81
CA VAL A 160 -5.00 -28.16 -13.53
C VAL A 160 -6.15 -28.86 -12.79
N ASP A 161 -6.23 -28.68 -11.47
CA ASP A 161 -7.20 -29.41 -10.64
C ASP A 161 -8.56 -28.73 -10.59
N LEU A 162 -8.58 -27.41 -10.78
CA LEU A 162 -9.80 -26.59 -10.76
C LEU A 162 -9.61 -25.33 -11.60
N ALA A 163 -10.67 -24.86 -12.24
CA ALA A 163 -10.74 -23.54 -12.84
C ALA A 163 -11.95 -22.77 -12.31
N ILE A 164 -11.73 -21.50 -11.95
CA ILE A 164 -12.78 -20.57 -11.55
C ILE A 164 -13.12 -19.69 -12.75
N ASP A 165 -14.39 -19.69 -13.14
CA ASP A 165 -14.92 -18.80 -14.17
C ASP A 165 -15.62 -17.61 -13.51
N GLY A 166 -14.92 -16.48 -13.44
CA GLY A 166 -15.45 -15.22 -12.91
C GLY A 166 -15.78 -14.18 -13.98
N GLY A 167 -15.90 -14.57 -15.25
CA GLY A 167 -16.16 -13.66 -16.36
C GLY A 167 -14.90 -13.18 -17.08
N GLU A 168 -14.99 -12.05 -17.78
CA GLU A 168 -13.89 -11.51 -18.57
C GLU A 168 -13.01 -10.57 -17.74
N ALA A 169 -11.69 -10.66 -17.91
CA ALA A 169 -10.75 -9.76 -17.27
C ALA A 169 -10.88 -8.33 -17.85
N SER A 170 -11.07 -7.34 -16.99
CA SER A 170 -11.44 -5.96 -17.37
C SER A 170 -10.34 -5.18 -18.08
N VAL A 171 -9.06 -5.44 -17.77
CA VAL A 171 -7.91 -4.75 -18.38
C VAL A 171 -7.45 -5.46 -19.65
N GLY A 172 -7.52 -6.79 -19.68
CA GLY A 172 -7.17 -7.60 -20.86
C GLY A 172 -5.68 -7.67 -21.23
N GLN A 173 -4.80 -7.05 -20.44
CA GLN A 173 -3.35 -7.05 -20.61
C GLN A 173 -2.67 -7.43 -19.29
N GLY A 174 -1.50 -8.08 -19.36
CA GLY A 174 -0.69 -8.37 -18.17
C GLY A 174 -0.23 -7.10 -17.45
N SER A 175 -0.04 -7.21 -16.13
CA SER A 175 0.44 -6.10 -15.28
C SER A 175 1.74 -5.45 -15.76
N THR A 176 1.91 -4.16 -15.49
CA THR A 176 3.23 -3.52 -15.56
C THR A 176 4.15 -4.20 -14.54
N ILE A 177 5.37 -4.57 -14.95
CA ILE A 177 6.39 -5.14 -14.07
C ILE A 177 7.51 -4.11 -13.91
N VAL A 178 7.66 -3.58 -12.70
CA VAL A 178 8.70 -2.60 -12.35
C VAL A 178 9.71 -3.20 -11.39
N ASN A 179 10.99 -3.01 -11.69
CA ASN A 179 12.10 -3.33 -10.81
C ASN A 179 12.44 -2.12 -9.94
N LEU A 180 12.39 -2.33 -8.62
CA LEU A 180 12.64 -1.35 -7.57
C LEU A 180 13.74 -1.82 -6.60
N THR A 181 14.64 -2.72 -7.03
CA THR A 181 15.75 -3.17 -6.18
C THR A 181 16.89 -2.16 -6.05
N GLY A 182 16.95 -1.16 -6.94
CA GLY A 182 17.96 -0.11 -6.94
C GLY A 182 17.39 1.30 -6.78
N ASP A 183 18.28 2.28 -6.93
CA ASP A 183 17.94 3.70 -6.79
C ASP A 183 17.02 4.19 -7.92
N GLU A 184 17.27 3.72 -9.14
CA GLU A 184 16.41 4.00 -10.31
C GLU A 184 15.37 2.90 -10.52
N LEU A 185 14.17 3.29 -10.91
CA LEU A 185 13.13 2.34 -11.31
C LEU A 185 13.34 1.89 -12.76
N SER A 186 13.13 0.61 -13.03
CA SER A 186 13.27 0.03 -14.37
C SER A 186 12.06 -0.81 -14.74
N ILE A 187 11.42 -0.53 -15.87
CA ILE A 187 10.29 -1.31 -16.36
C ILE A 187 10.81 -2.53 -17.12
N LEU A 188 10.46 -3.72 -16.63
CA LEU A 188 10.78 -5.00 -17.30
C LEU A 188 9.69 -5.43 -18.28
N ARG A 189 8.45 -5.00 -18.03
CA ARG A 189 7.30 -5.20 -18.92
C ARG A 189 6.34 -4.03 -18.73
N GLU A 190 6.00 -3.37 -19.83
CA GLU A 190 4.96 -2.35 -19.84
C GLU A 190 3.57 -3.01 -19.91
N GLY A 191 2.66 -2.53 -19.08
CA GLY A 191 1.24 -2.88 -19.03
C GLY A 191 0.40 -1.60 -19.06
N SER A 192 -0.66 -1.54 -18.27
CA SER A 192 -1.55 -0.37 -18.22
C SER A 192 -1.00 0.83 -17.44
N ILE A 193 0.09 0.66 -16.67
CA ILE A 193 0.73 1.74 -15.92
C ILE A 193 2.03 2.13 -16.63
N SER A 194 2.14 3.41 -16.99
CA SER A 194 3.26 3.97 -17.72
C SER A 194 4.47 4.28 -16.83
N LYS A 195 5.63 4.49 -17.46
CA LYS A 195 6.85 4.95 -16.76
C LYS A 195 6.68 6.31 -16.10
N GLY A 196 6.01 7.25 -16.79
CA GLY A 196 5.79 8.60 -16.29
C GLY A 196 4.96 8.60 -15.00
N GLU A 197 3.87 7.84 -14.95
CA GLU A 197 3.04 7.72 -13.74
C GLU A 197 3.82 7.14 -12.54
N LEU A 198 4.68 6.15 -12.79
CA LEU A 198 5.55 5.56 -11.75
C LEU A 198 6.62 6.55 -11.26
N GLU A 199 7.25 7.29 -12.17
CA GLU A 199 8.27 8.29 -11.83
C GLU A 199 7.66 9.48 -11.09
N GLU A 200 6.51 9.97 -11.52
CA GLU A 200 5.77 11.03 -10.82
C GLU A 200 5.45 10.61 -9.39
N THR A 201 4.83 9.43 -9.22
CA THR A 201 4.47 8.88 -7.90
C THR A 201 5.71 8.65 -7.01
N ALA A 202 6.81 8.17 -7.59
CA ALA A 202 8.07 7.96 -6.88
C ALA A 202 8.67 9.27 -6.34
N ASN A 203 8.54 10.34 -7.12
CA ASN A 203 9.19 11.62 -6.87
C ASN A 203 8.39 12.55 -5.94
N THR A 204 7.07 12.41 -5.86
CA THR A 204 6.24 13.16 -4.90
C THR A 204 6.74 12.93 -3.47
N LYS A 205 7.01 14.00 -2.71
CA LYS A 205 7.42 13.91 -1.31
C LYS A 205 6.21 13.94 -0.39
N THR A 206 6.10 12.96 0.49
CA THR A 206 4.98 12.85 1.43
C THR A 206 5.40 13.37 2.81
N ILE A 207 4.67 14.36 3.32
CA ILE A 207 4.81 14.91 4.68
C ILE A 207 3.60 14.48 5.51
N LEU A 208 3.85 13.78 6.60
CA LEU A 208 2.82 13.24 7.49
C LEU A 208 2.81 13.93 8.85
N PHE A 209 1.66 14.44 9.26
CA PHE A 209 1.42 14.94 10.62
C PHE A 209 0.67 13.91 11.47
N VAL A 210 1.15 13.62 12.68
CA VAL A 210 0.57 12.61 13.56
C VAL A 210 0.21 13.18 14.93
N CYS A 211 -1.05 13.02 15.32
CA CYS A 211 -1.53 13.25 16.68
C CYS A 211 -2.36 12.06 17.18
N THR A 212 -3.12 12.21 18.27
CA THR A 212 -3.93 11.12 18.82
C THR A 212 -5.16 10.83 17.96
N GLY A 213 -6.13 11.76 17.95
CA GLY A 213 -7.45 11.55 17.33
C GLY A 213 -7.60 12.00 15.88
N ASN A 214 -6.56 12.56 15.27
CA ASN A 214 -6.61 13.17 13.94
C ASN A 214 -7.80 14.13 13.71
N SER A 215 -8.09 14.95 14.73
CA SER A 215 -9.24 15.87 14.75
C SER A 215 -8.88 17.29 15.17
N CYS A 216 -7.67 17.50 15.69
CA CYS A 216 -7.19 18.79 16.20
C CYS A 216 -5.78 19.10 15.66
N ARG A 217 -4.73 18.86 16.45
CA ARG A 217 -3.33 19.26 16.18
C ARG A 217 -2.80 18.85 14.79
N SER A 218 -2.92 17.57 14.41
CA SER A 218 -2.41 17.14 13.10
C SER A 218 -3.20 17.68 11.92
N VAL A 219 -4.50 17.94 12.10
CA VAL A 219 -5.36 18.60 11.10
C VAL A 219 -4.96 20.05 10.94
N MET A 220 -4.73 20.76 12.05
CA MET A 220 -4.21 22.14 12.00
C MET A 220 -2.92 22.21 11.20
N ALA A 221 -1.98 21.30 11.49
CA ALA A 221 -0.68 21.28 10.83
C ALA A 221 -0.77 20.94 9.33
N GLU A 222 -1.55 19.92 8.95
CA GLU A 222 -1.76 19.53 7.55
C GLU A 222 -2.32 20.70 6.74
N TYR A 223 -3.43 21.29 7.20
CA TYR A 223 -4.16 22.28 6.41
C TYR A 223 -3.44 23.62 6.36
N LEU A 224 -2.75 24.03 7.44
CA LEU A 224 -1.87 25.20 7.40
C LEU A 224 -0.71 24.99 6.42
N LEU A 225 -0.04 23.83 6.44
CA LEU A 225 1.08 23.59 5.53
C LEU A 225 0.59 23.54 4.07
N LYS A 226 -0.54 22.88 3.80
CA LYS A 226 -1.20 22.90 2.48
C LYS A 226 -1.46 24.32 2.01
N ASP A 227 -1.89 25.20 2.91
CA ASP A 227 -2.15 26.61 2.59
C ASP A 227 -0.86 27.38 2.27
N MET A 228 0.22 27.12 3.02
CA MET A 228 1.52 27.77 2.84
C MET A 228 2.24 27.35 1.56
N VAL A 229 2.04 26.11 1.08
CA VAL A 229 2.76 25.54 -0.07
C VAL A 229 1.85 25.21 -1.27
N LYS A 230 0.73 25.93 -1.46
CA LYS A 230 -0.25 25.67 -2.54
C LYS A 230 0.33 25.54 -3.95
N ASN A 231 1.50 26.14 -4.21
CA ASN A 231 2.16 26.13 -5.51
C ASN A 231 3.13 24.94 -5.70
N ARG A 232 3.28 24.05 -4.71
CA ARG A 232 4.18 22.89 -4.73
C ARG A 232 3.40 21.61 -5.07
N GLY A 233 3.38 21.25 -6.36
CA GLY A 233 2.76 20.01 -6.84
C GLY A 233 3.57 18.75 -6.54
N ASP A 234 4.82 18.91 -6.09
CA ASP A 234 5.74 17.84 -5.72
C ASP A 234 5.54 17.34 -4.27
N LEU A 235 4.59 17.92 -3.52
CA LEU A 235 4.34 17.59 -2.12
C LEU A 235 2.95 16.98 -1.91
N GLU A 236 2.90 15.84 -1.23
CA GLU A 236 1.68 15.25 -0.65
C GLU A 236 1.69 15.53 0.86
N ILE A 237 0.72 16.30 1.35
CA ILE A 237 0.62 16.61 2.79
C ILE A 237 -0.60 15.90 3.35
N VAL A 238 -0.39 15.13 4.40
CA VAL A 238 -1.42 14.28 5.01
C VAL A 238 -1.30 14.29 6.52
N SER A 239 -2.39 13.95 7.21
CA SER A 239 -2.37 13.70 8.65
C SER A 239 -3.08 12.40 9.03
N ALA A 240 -2.66 11.81 10.14
CA ALA A 240 -3.26 10.61 10.70
C ALA A 240 -3.24 10.62 12.23
N GLY A 241 -3.92 9.65 12.83
CA GLY A 241 -4.05 9.53 14.28
C GLY A 241 -3.59 8.18 14.83
N THR A 242 -2.93 8.18 15.98
CA THR A 242 -2.52 6.93 16.66
C THR A 242 -3.69 6.19 17.31
N SER A 243 -4.81 6.88 17.56
CA SER A 243 -6.05 6.33 18.12
C SER A 243 -7.24 7.20 17.68
N VAL A 244 -7.94 6.78 16.62
CA VAL A 244 -9.01 7.56 15.99
C VAL A 244 -10.37 6.89 16.17
N PHE A 245 -11.42 7.71 16.23
CA PHE A 245 -12.74 7.28 15.77
C PHE A 245 -12.72 7.36 14.24
N LEU A 246 -13.01 6.27 13.55
CA LEU A 246 -12.91 6.20 12.09
C LEU A 246 -13.89 7.17 11.43
N GLN A 247 -13.40 7.95 10.45
CA GLN A 247 -14.20 8.92 9.68
C GLN A 247 -14.93 9.96 10.53
N ALA A 248 -14.35 10.34 11.67
CA ALA A 248 -14.80 11.49 12.42
C ALA A 248 -14.30 12.79 11.77
N GLN A 249 -15.11 13.84 11.81
CA GLN A 249 -14.69 15.16 11.33
C GLN A 249 -13.64 15.80 12.24
N ALA A 250 -12.96 16.83 11.72
CA ALA A 250 -12.22 17.75 12.56
C ALA A 250 -13.14 18.37 13.62
N SER A 251 -12.62 18.65 14.81
CA SER A 251 -13.42 19.28 15.87
C SER A 251 -13.90 20.68 15.45
N GLY A 252 -15.06 21.10 15.93
CA GLY A 252 -15.64 22.41 15.60
C GLY A 252 -14.69 23.59 15.90
N ASP A 253 -13.99 23.54 17.03
CA ASP A 253 -12.97 24.55 17.38
C ASP A 253 -11.78 24.54 16.43
N THR A 254 -11.36 23.36 15.94
CA THR A 254 -10.27 23.26 14.95
C THR A 254 -10.67 23.89 13.63
N ILE A 255 -11.89 23.62 13.16
CA ILE A 255 -12.45 24.26 11.95
C ILE A 255 -12.53 25.77 12.17
N SER A 256 -13.00 26.21 13.34
CA SER A 256 -13.13 27.63 13.68
C SER A 256 -11.78 28.36 13.64
N VAL A 257 -10.75 27.87 14.34
CA VAL A 257 -9.44 28.55 14.36
C VAL A 257 -8.70 28.50 13.02
N LEU A 258 -8.89 27.44 12.22
CA LEU A 258 -8.36 27.40 10.85
C LEU A 258 -9.08 28.41 9.94
N LYS A 259 -10.41 28.54 10.08
CA LYS A 259 -11.18 29.54 9.34
C LYS A 259 -10.77 30.97 9.68
N GLU A 260 -10.45 31.26 10.94
CA GLU A 260 -9.88 32.55 11.35
C GLU A 260 -8.52 32.84 10.66
N LYS A 261 -7.78 31.79 10.28
CA LYS A 261 -6.54 31.87 9.49
C LYS A 261 -6.78 31.84 7.98
N GLY A 262 -8.03 31.79 7.52
CA GLY A 262 -8.39 31.71 6.10
C GLY A 262 -8.28 30.30 5.49
N VAL A 263 -8.16 29.26 6.31
CA VAL A 263 -7.95 27.87 5.89
C VAL A 263 -9.21 27.02 6.14
N ASP A 264 -9.66 26.27 5.14
CA ASP A 264 -10.84 25.40 5.25
C ASP A 264 -10.45 23.93 5.44
N ALA A 265 -10.86 23.35 6.57
CA ALA A 265 -10.69 21.93 6.91
C ALA A 265 -12.01 21.19 7.12
N THR A 266 -13.13 21.72 6.63
CA THR A 266 -14.48 21.13 6.81
C THR A 266 -14.65 19.77 6.14
N ARG A 267 -13.82 19.46 5.13
CA ARG A 267 -13.82 18.17 4.41
C ARG A 267 -12.87 17.14 5.02
N HIS A 268 -12.22 17.47 6.12
CA HIS A 268 -11.31 16.54 6.81
C HIS A 268 -12.08 15.38 7.44
N TYR A 269 -11.54 14.17 7.26
CA TYR A 269 -11.98 12.98 7.98
C TYR A 269 -10.78 12.30 8.62
N SER A 270 -10.93 11.90 9.87
CA SER A 270 -9.90 11.20 10.60
C SER A 270 -9.57 9.87 9.93
N GLN A 271 -8.27 9.60 9.84
CA GLN A 271 -7.73 8.33 9.37
C GLN A 271 -6.77 7.73 10.39
N PRO A 272 -6.80 6.39 10.57
CA PRO A 272 -5.88 5.72 11.47
C PRO A 272 -4.48 5.70 10.87
N LEU A 273 -3.49 5.86 11.72
CA LEU A 273 -2.11 5.63 11.35
C LEU A 273 -1.90 4.15 11.03
N ASN A 274 -1.29 3.86 9.89
CA ASN A 274 -0.96 2.49 9.46
C ASN A 274 0.50 2.38 8.98
N PRO A 275 1.07 1.15 8.93
CA PRO A 275 2.48 0.96 8.57
C PRO A 275 2.84 1.41 7.15
N VAL A 276 1.93 1.33 6.18
CA VAL A 276 2.19 1.76 4.79
C VAL A 276 2.32 3.27 4.73
N LEU A 277 1.40 4.00 5.37
CA LEU A 277 1.43 5.46 5.47
C LEU A 277 2.74 5.95 6.13
N LEU A 278 3.16 5.31 7.22
CA LEU A 278 4.44 5.62 7.87
C LEU A 278 5.64 5.39 6.93
N LYS A 279 5.67 4.26 6.22
CA LYS A 279 6.82 3.93 5.38
C LYS A 279 6.89 4.76 4.10
N LYS A 280 5.74 5.16 3.51
CA LYS A 280 5.70 6.04 2.33
C LYS A 280 6.07 7.49 2.64
N SER A 281 5.95 7.93 3.89
CA SER A 281 6.23 9.30 4.29
C SER A 281 7.73 9.60 4.29
N ASP A 282 8.14 10.68 3.61
CA ASP A 282 9.53 11.16 3.61
C ASP A 282 9.84 11.91 4.92
N LEU A 283 8.86 12.66 5.44
CA LEU A 283 8.95 13.37 6.73
C LEU A 283 7.71 13.07 7.57
N ILE A 284 7.91 12.81 8.85
CA ILE A 284 6.85 12.51 9.82
C ILE A 284 6.99 13.46 11.01
N PHE A 285 6.05 14.37 11.15
CA PHE A 285 5.98 15.30 12.26
C PHE A 285 4.96 14.83 13.30
N VAL A 286 5.44 14.54 14.49
CA VAL A 286 4.59 14.16 15.62
C VAL A 286 4.36 15.34 16.56
N MET A 287 3.20 15.34 17.22
CA MET A 287 2.86 16.40 18.18
C MET A 287 3.53 16.23 19.54
N THR A 288 3.92 15.01 19.92
CA THR A 288 4.46 14.72 21.25
C THR A 288 5.51 13.61 21.23
N ARG A 289 6.36 13.55 22.26
CA ARG A 289 7.31 12.45 22.47
C ARG A 289 6.62 11.09 22.58
N MET A 290 5.42 11.06 23.18
CA MET A 290 4.59 9.85 23.25
C MET A 290 4.16 9.37 21.85
N HIS A 291 3.74 10.26 20.96
CA HIS A 291 3.44 9.88 19.57
C HIS A 291 4.68 9.34 18.85
N ARG A 292 5.86 9.95 19.06
CA ARG A 292 7.13 9.43 18.52
C ARG A 292 7.34 7.98 18.98
N GLN A 293 7.24 7.72 20.29
CA GLN A 293 7.41 6.37 20.83
C GLN A 293 6.42 5.38 20.23
N GLN A 294 5.13 5.73 20.17
CA GLN A 294 4.08 4.89 19.58
C GLN A 294 4.36 4.53 18.11
N ILE A 295 4.96 5.44 17.35
CA ILE A 295 5.37 5.16 15.96
C ILE A 295 6.55 4.19 15.93
N LEU A 296 7.59 4.46 16.72
CA LEU A 296 8.83 3.67 16.70
C LEU A 296 8.64 2.26 17.27
N ASP A 297 7.73 2.07 18.21
CA ASP A 297 7.36 0.73 18.71
C ASP A 297 6.72 -0.12 17.60
N ARG A 298 6.02 0.51 16.65
CA ARG A 298 5.32 -0.18 15.55
C ARG A 298 6.17 -0.33 14.30
N VAL A 299 6.92 0.72 13.94
CA VAL A 299 7.73 0.79 12.72
C VAL A 299 9.08 1.44 13.06
N PRO A 300 10.01 0.73 13.71
CA PRO A 300 11.30 1.30 14.13
C PRO A 300 12.11 1.89 12.95
N SER A 301 11.94 1.32 11.75
CA SER A 301 12.71 1.69 10.57
C SER A 301 12.45 3.09 10.01
N VAL A 302 11.42 3.80 10.50
CA VAL A 302 11.18 5.20 10.10
C VAL A 302 11.87 6.21 11.01
N GLU A 303 12.62 5.79 12.03
CA GLU A 303 13.21 6.67 13.06
C GLU A 303 13.87 7.94 12.53
N LYS A 304 14.69 7.80 11.47
CA LYS A 304 15.43 8.91 10.85
C LYS A 304 14.56 9.95 10.16
N ARG A 305 13.24 9.72 10.09
CA ARG A 305 12.24 10.59 9.43
C ARG A 305 11.19 11.09 10.42
N VAL A 306 11.27 10.77 11.71
CA VAL A 306 10.27 11.15 12.72
C VAL A 306 10.82 12.24 13.65
N TYR A 307 10.16 13.40 13.62
CA TYR A 307 10.56 14.61 14.35
C TYR A 307 9.40 15.17 15.17
N LEU A 308 9.71 15.88 16.27
CA LEU A 308 8.68 16.64 16.99
C LEU A 308 8.45 17.94 16.25
N LEU A 309 7.19 18.26 15.93
CA LEU A 309 6.90 19.47 15.16
C LEU A 309 7.41 20.74 15.87
N ARG A 310 7.29 20.81 17.19
CA ARG A 310 7.69 22.01 17.95
C ARG A 310 9.19 22.27 17.93
N GLU A 311 10.04 21.28 17.62
CA GLU A 311 11.49 21.47 17.48
C GLU A 311 11.84 22.48 16.37
N PHE A 312 10.88 22.75 15.48
CA PHE A 312 11.00 23.71 14.38
C PHE A 312 10.40 25.09 14.73
N ALA A 313 9.79 25.27 15.91
CA ALA A 313 9.40 26.59 16.39
C ALA A 313 10.62 27.37 16.89
N ASN A 314 10.51 28.69 17.06
CA ASN A 314 11.59 29.50 17.61
C ASN A 314 11.68 29.29 19.13
N ILE A 315 12.33 28.21 19.53
CA ILE A 315 12.54 27.86 20.94
C ILE A 315 13.79 28.60 21.45
N PRO A 316 13.66 29.48 22.45
CA PRO A 316 14.82 30.14 23.06
C PRO A 316 15.84 29.15 23.61
N ALA A 317 17.14 29.45 23.53
CA ALA A 317 18.21 28.56 24.01
C ALA A 317 18.11 28.22 25.52
N ASN A 318 17.39 29.05 26.30
CA ASN A 318 17.12 28.86 27.72
C ASN A 318 15.74 28.25 28.02
N TRP A 319 15.02 27.76 27.00
CA TRP A 319 13.72 27.14 27.18
C TRP A 319 13.82 25.83 27.97
N THR A 320 13.14 25.78 29.11
CA THR A 320 13.05 24.59 29.97
C THR A 320 11.69 23.90 29.90
N GLY A 321 10.77 24.44 29.08
CA GLY A 321 9.43 23.89 28.89
C GLY A 321 9.41 22.67 27.98
N ASP A 322 8.25 22.03 27.88
CA ASP A 322 8.07 20.88 26.99
C ASP A 322 8.20 21.28 25.51
N VAL A 323 8.78 20.39 24.70
CA VAL A 323 8.83 20.45 23.23
C VAL A 323 7.63 19.73 22.59
N ASP A 324 6.68 19.28 23.41
CA ASP A 324 5.39 18.79 22.94
C ASP A 324 4.47 19.96 22.52
N ILE A 325 3.65 19.73 21.48
CA ILE A 325 2.54 20.61 21.10
C ILE A 325 1.39 20.38 22.09
N PRO A 326 0.93 21.43 22.82
CA PRO A 326 -0.15 21.33 23.80
C PRO A 326 -1.40 20.70 23.21
N ASP A 327 -2.07 19.80 23.94
CA ASP A 327 -3.34 19.25 23.50
C ASP A 327 -4.50 20.22 23.85
N PRO A 328 -5.23 20.76 22.85
CA PRO A 328 -6.37 21.63 23.10
C PRO A 328 -7.67 20.84 23.35
N MET A 329 -7.68 19.52 23.14
CA MET A 329 -8.90 18.71 23.19
C MET A 329 -9.66 18.86 24.52
N GLY A 330 -10.96 19.18 24.42
CA GLY A 330 -11.84 19.37 25.58
C GLY A 330 -11.63 20.68 26.35
N LYS A 331 -10.75 21.57 25.88
CA LYS A 331 -10.52 22.90 26.45
C LYS A 331 -11.32 23.97 25.72
N ASN A 332 -11.20 25.21 26.19
CA ASN A 332 -11.87 26.36 25.57
C ASN A 332 -11.21 26.78 24.24
N HIS A 333 -11.91 27.63 23.49
CA HIS A 333 -11.48 28.11 22.18
C HIS A 333 -10.10 28.82 22.21
N ALA A 334 -9.74 29.51 23.31
CA ALA A 334 -8.43 30.13 23.45
C ALA A 334 -7.29 29.11 23.42
N ALA A 335 -7.46 27.94 24.04
CA ALA A 335 -6.46 26.86 23.97
C ALA A 335 -6.25 26.34 22.53
N TYR A 336 -7.30 26.33 21.71
CA TYR A 336 -7.18 26.00 20.28
C TYR A 336 -6.43 27.09 19.51
N LYS A 337 -6.66 28.37 19.82
CA LYS A 337 -5.90 29.50 19.24
C LYS A 337 -4.42 29.43 19.57
N ASP A 338 -4.09 29.17 20.83
CA ASP A 338 -2.70 29.02 21.26
C ASP A 338 -2.04 27.83 20.55
N CYS A 339 -2.73 26.69 20.48
CA CYS A 339 -2.25 25.50 19.80
C CYS A 339 -1.97 25.75 18.30
N VAL A 340 -2.91 26.37 17.57
CA VAL A 340 -2.72 26.64 16.13
C VAL A 340 -1.60 27.63 15.89
N ASN A 341 -1.40 28.61 16.77
CA ASN A 341 -0.30 29.57 16.66
C ASN A 341 1.07 28.90 16.85
N VAL A 342 1.21 28.02 17.85
CA VAL A 342 2.45 27.25 18.07
C VAL A 342 2.75 26.34 16.87
N ILE A 343 1.72 25.69 16.31
CA ILE A 343 1.87 24.87 15.09
C ILE A 343 2.30 25.75 13.91
N GLN A 344 1.64 26.88 13.69
CA GLN A 344 1.93 27.79 12.59
C GLN A 344 3.37 28.32 12.66
N GLU A 345 3.84 28.66 13.85
CA GLU A 345 5.21 29.11 14.08
C GLU A 345 6.24 28.04 13.65
N ALA A 346 6.04 26.78 14.07
CA ALA A 346 6.90 25.68 13.65
C ALA A 346 6.87 25.45 12.13
N LEU A 347 5.69 25.59 11.51
CA LEU A 347 5.54 25.37 10.07
C LEU A 347 6.28 26.39 9.23
N TYR A 348 6.46 27.64 9.69
CA TYR A 348 7.29 28.60 8.95
C TYR A 348 8.71 28.06 8.74
N LYS A 349 9.30 27.45 9.76
CA LYS A 349 10.63 26.85 9.62
C LYS A 349 10.61 25.58 8.77
N VAL A 350 9.56 24.77 8.86
CA VAL A 350 9.41 23.59 7.99
C VAL A 350 9.37 24.00 6.52
N VAL A 351 8.63 25.06 6.17
CA VAL A 351 8.55 25.59 4.79
C VAL A 351 9.92 26.04 4.27
N GLU A 352 10.81 26.58 5.10
CA GLU A 352 12.17 26.95 4.68
C GLU A 352 13.07 25.75 4.37
N LEU A 353 12.75 24.57 4.92
CA LEU A 353 13.59 23.38 4.83
C LEU A 353 13.15 22.39 3.74
N ILE A 354 11.97 22.59 3.14
CA ILE A 354 11.36 21.70 2.13
C ILE A 354 11.21 22.40 0.77
#